data_AF-A0A7K2C2N2-F1
#
_entry.id   AF-A0A7K2C2N2-F1
#
_cell.length_a   1.000
_cell.length_b   1.000
_cell.length_c   1.000
_cell.angle_alpha   90.00
_cell.angle_beta   90.00
_cell.angle_gamma   90.00
#
_symmetry.space_group_name_H-M   'P 1'
#
loop_
_entity.id
_entity.type
_entity.pdbx_description
1 polymer ?
#
loop_
_entity_poly.entity_id
_entity_poly.type
_entity_poly.pdbx_seq_one_letter_code
_entity_poly.pdbx_strand_id
1 'polypeptide(L)'
;MSGIIGHLLILTAFVSCILSVFAFYRAAEYEHDGVDFFRLGKLLWGVMTVCLFSAWLLLIVLIATHQFQYNYVWAHSSLDLPFHFLFSASWEGQEGSFLLWIIMNCLMGFALLRWAAPDYRAPVMAVVAFCQVCLLTMIVGVKLGPIEIGSAPFATIAEANPDAPIFQSNPDFVPADGTGLNDLLQNYWMVIHPPMLFVGFTTMIAPFAFAVVALWKRQYVQWVRPALPWTLISVMC
;
A
#
# COMPACT_ATOMS: atom_id res chain seq x y z
N MET A 1 -6.25 14.37 15.95
CA MET A 1 -5.58 15.05 14.80
C MET A 1 -4.75 14.09 13.95
N SER A 2 -3.89 13.24 14.52
CA SER A 2 -3.04 12.31 13.76
C SER A 2 -3.81 11.39 12.81
N GLY A 3 -4.98 10.90 13.22
CA GLY A 3 -5.82 10.04 12.38
C GLY A 3 -6.31 10.72 11.10
N ILE A 4 -6.71 11.99 11.19
CA ILE A 4 -7.11 12.80 10.03
C ILE A 4 -5.92 12.97 9.08
N ILE A 5 -4.72 13.21 9.61
CA ILE A 5 -3.50 13.33 8.80
C ILE A 5 -3.23 12.01 8.07
N GLY A 6 -3.29 10.87 8.76
CA GLY A 6 -3.11 9.55 8.16
C GLY A 6 -4.12 9.26 7.06
N HIS A 7 -5.40 9.55 7.30
CA HIS A 7 -6.46 9.40 6.30
C HIS A 7 -6.24 10.31 5.08
N LEU A 8 -5.89 11.58 5.28
CA LEU A 8 -5.59 12.51 4.19
C LEU A 8 -4.37 12.09 3.37
N LEU A 9 -3.35 11.50 3.99
CA LEU A 9 -2.19 10.95 3.30
C LEU A 9 -2.61 9.79 2.37
N ILE A 10 -3.42 8.85 2.86
CA ILE A 10 -3.93 7.73 2.04
C ILE A 10 -4.83 8.24 0.92
N LEU A 11 -5.74 9.18 1.21
CA LEU A 11 -6.64 9.74 0.21
C LEU A 11 -5.87 10.49 -0.90
N THR A 12 -4.86 11.27 -0.51
CA THR A 12 -3.97 11.96 -1.46
C THR A 12 -3.18 10.97 -2.30
N ALA A 13 -2.70 9.88 -1.69
CA ALA A 13 -2.04 8.80 -2.43
C ALA A 13 -3.00 8.14 -3.43
N PHE A 14 -4.25 7.87 -3.03
CA PHE A 14 -5.27 7.27 -3.89
C PHE A 14 -5.58 8.15 -5.11
N VAL A 15 -5.86 9.43 -4.89
CA VAL A 15 -6.12 10.39 -5.98
C VAL A 15 -4.89 10.53 -6.89
N SER A 16 -3.69 10.66 -6.30
CA SER A 16 -2.44 10.73 -7.06
C SER A 16 -2.22 9.49 -7.91
N CYS A 17 -2.55 8.30 -7.39
CA CYS A 17 -2.44 7.04 -8.12
C CYS A 17 -3.38 7.00 -9.33
N ILE A 18 -4.65 7.39 -9.17
CA ILE A 18 -5.61 7.47 -10.29
C ILE A 18 -5.12 8.41 -11.38
N LEU A 19 -4.64 9.60 -10.99
CA LEU A 19 -4.07 10.56 -11.94
C LEU A 19 -2.79 10.01 -12.60
N SER A 20 -1.98 9.25 -11.86
CA SER A 20 -0.78 8.58 -12.38
C SER A 20 -1.14 7.52 -13.43
N VAL A 21 -2.21 6.75 -13.23
CA VAL A 21 -2.73 5.79 -14.22
C VAL A 21 -3.06 6.53 -15.52
N PHE A 22 -3.86 7.59 -15.42
CA PHE A 22 -4.25 8.37 -16.59
C PHE A 22 -3.04 8.96 -17.31
N ALA A 23 -2.08 9.51 -16.56
CA ALA A 23 -0.87 10.10 -17.12
C ALA A 23 0.01 9.05 -17.82
N PHE A 24 0.26 7.88 -17.21
CA PHE A 24 1.03 6.82 -17.87
C PHE A 24 0.30 6.21 -19.07
N TYR A 25 -1.03 6.06 -19.00
CA TYR A 25 -1.83 5.59 -20.11
C TYR A 25 -1.74 6.55 -21.31
N ARG A 26 -1.93 7.86 -21.07
CA ARG A 26 -1.76 8.90 -22.10
C ARG A 26 -0.33 8.90 -22.67
N ALA A 27 0.67 8.81 -21.82
CA ALA A 27 2.06 8.74 -22.26
C ALA A 27 2.36 7.52 -23.14
N ALA A 28 1.64 6.41 -22.94
CA ALA A 28 1.79 5.21 -23.75
C ALA A 28 1.08 5.30 -25.11
N GLU A 29 0.03 6.12 -25.25
CA GLU A 29 -0.71 6.30 -26.51
C GLU A 29 -0.07 7.34 -27.44
N TYR A 30 0.55 8.39 -26.90
CA TYR A 30 1.19 9.45 -27.69
C TYR A 30 2.72 9.31 -27.74
N GLU A 31 3.27 8.73 -28.80
CA GLU A 31 4.73 8.47 -28.92
C GLU A 31 5.61 9.74 -28.92
N HIS A 32 5.19 10.82 -29.58
CA HIS A 32 5.98 12.07 -29.66
C HIS A 32 5.58 13.11 -28.58
N ASP A 33 4.30 13.25 -28.27
CA ASP A 33 3.78 14.26 -27.32
C ASP A 33 3.59 13.71 -25.88
N GLY A 34 3.84 12.43 -25.66
CA GLY A 34 3.62 11.76 -24.37
C GLY A 34 4.64 12.09 -23.28
N VAL A 35 5.68 12.87 -23.58
CA VAL A 35 6.79 13.16 -22.66
C VAL A 35 6.30 13.89 -21.40
N ASP A 36 5.42 14.86 -21.55
CA ASP A 36 4.90 15.63 -20.42
C ASP A 36 3.95 14.79 -19.55
N PHE A 37 3.11 13.96 -20.18
CA PHE A 37 2.30 12.97 -19.46
C PHE A 37 3.16 11.95 -18.72
N PHE A 38 4.28 11.51 -19.31
CA PHE A 38 5.20 10.58 -18.65
C PHE A 38 5.87 11.23 -17.42
N ARG A 39 6.28 12.50 -17.54
CA ARG A 39 6.85 13.26 -16.41
C ARG A 39 5.82 13.45 -15.30
N LEU A 40 4.59 13.81 -15.67
CA LEU A 40 3.47 13.96 -14.73
C LEU A 40 3.17 12.63 -14.01
N GLY A 41 3.11 11.51 -14.75
CA GLY A 41 2.89 10.18 -14.16
C GLY A 41 3.97 9.82 -13.15
N LYS A 42 5.25 10.05 -13.47
CA LYS A 42 6.36 9.84 -12.52
C LYS A 42 6.26 10.73 -11.28
N LEU A 43 5.89 11.99 -11.46
CA LEU A 43 5.71 12.92 -10.34
C LEU A 43 4.61 12.43 -9.40
N LEU A 44 3.44 12.08 -9.95
CA LEU A 44 2.29 11.59 -9.20
C LEU A 44 2.58 10.25 -8.50
N TRP A 45 3.30 9.35 -9.15
CA TRP A 45 3.81 8.13 -8.52
C TRP A 45 4.72 8.44 -7.33
N GLY A 46 5.60 9.44 -7.47
CA GLY A 46 6.47 9.91 -6.40
C GLY A 46 5.68 10.51 -5.23
N VAL A 47 4.71 11.38 -5.51
CA VAL A 47 3.83 11.98 -4.49
C VAL A 47 3.06 10.90 -3.73
N MET A 48 2.43 9.97 -4.44
CA MET A 48 1.76 8.81 -3.85
C MET A 48 2.70 8.03 -2.92
N THR A 49 3.92 7.73 -3.40
CA THR A 49 4.89 6.97 -2.62
C THR A 49 5.27 7.69 -1.32
N VAL A 50 5.57 9.00 -1.39
CA VAL A 50 5.89 9.81 -0.20
C VAL A 50 4.73 9.83 0.79
N CYS A 51 3.49 10.01 0.31
CA CYS A 51 2.31 9.97 1.16
C CYS A 51 2.16 8.63 1.89
N LEU A 52 2.34 7.50 1.18
CA LEU A 52 2.22 6.17 1.77
C LEU A 52 3.31 5.85 2.77
N PHE A 53 4.57 6.18 2.46
CA PHE A 53 5.67 6.04 3.43
C PHE A 53 5.44 6.92 4.67
N SER A 54 4.92 8.14 4.49
CA SER A 54 4.59 9.02 5.60
C SER A 54 3.45 8.46 6.45
N ALA A 55 2.44 7.85 5.83
CA ALA A 55 1.35 7.18 6.52
C ALA A 55 1.87 5.98 7.32
N TRP A 56 2.70 5.14 6.73
CA TRP A 56 3.29 4.00 7.43
C TRP A 56 4.20 4.42 8.60
N LEU A 57 5.02 5.46 8.41
CA LEU A 57 5.82 6.01 9.50
C LEU A 57 4.94 6.58 10.62
N LEU A 58 3.85 7.27 10.27
CA LEU A 58 2.88 7.75 11.25
C LEU A 58 2.26 6.58 12.02
N LEU A 59 1.88 5.50 11.34
CA LEU A 59 1.35 4.30 11.99
C LEU A 59 2.36 3.70 12.99
N ILE A 60 3.63 3.58 12.59
CA ILE A 60 4.70 3.12 13.49
C ILE A 60 4.84 4.04 14.72
N VAL A 61 4.79 5.36 14.53
CA VAL A 61 4.84 6.32 15.64
C VAL A 61 3.64 6.15 16.57
N LEU A 62 2.44 5.93 16.04
CA LEU A 62 1.23 5.70 16.85
C LEU A 62 1.33 4.40 17.67
N ILE A 63 1.89 3.33 17.08
CA ILE A 63 2.16 2.07 17.78
C ILE A 63 3.23 2.28 18.86
N ALA A 64 4.36 2.93 18.52
CA ALA A 64 5.48 3.15 19.44
C ALA A 64 5.14 4.09 20.61
N THR A 65 4.13 4.93 20.45
CA THR A 65 3.63 5.83 21.50
C THR A 65 2.34 5.32 22.16
N HIS A 66 1.98 4.06 21.91
CA HIS A 66 0.85 3.36 22.54
C HIS A 66 -0.46 4.14 22.47
N GLN A 67 -0.76 4.73 21.30
CA GLN A 67 -1.97 5.52 21.08
C GLN A 67 -3.20 4.60 20.89
N PHE A 68 -3.66 3.97 21.97
CA PHE A 68 -4.76 3.00 21.97
C PHE A 68 -6.13 3.57 21.59
N GLN A 69 -6.25 4.87 21.34
CA GLN A 69 -7.45 5.45 20.73
C GLN A 69 -7.67 4.99 19.27
N TYR A 70 -6.60 4.56 18.59
CA TYR A 70 -6.67 4.03 17.22
C TYR A 70 -6.92 2.53 17.24
N ASN A 71 -7.89 2.07 16.44
CA ASN A 71 -8.31 0.68 16.43
C ASN A 71 -7.17 -0.28 16.08
N TYR A 72 -6.37 0.07 15.06
CA TYR A 72 -5.21 -0.73 14.68
C TYR A 72 -4.18 -0.87 15.81
N VAL A 73 -3.86 0.25 16.49
CA VAL A 73 -2.87 0.26 17.58
C VAL A 73 -3.37 -0.58 18.75
N TRP A 74 -4.64 -0.41 19.13
CA TRP A 74 -5.26 -1.18 20.19
C TRP A 74 -5.33 -2.67 19.88
N ALA A 75 -5.68 -3.04 18.65
CA ALA A 75 -5.84 -4.45 18.26
C ALA A 75 -4.51 -5.21 18.11
N HIS A 76 -3.41 -4.52 17.81
CA HIS A 76 -2.16 -5.16 17.38
C HIS A 76 -0.93 -4.80 18.25
N SER A 77 -1.11 -4.03 19.32
CA SER A 77 -0.03 -3.70 20.27
C SER A 77 -0.51 -3.69 21.71
N SER A 78 0.41 -3.84 22.66
CA SER A 78 0.17 -3.74 24.10
C SER A 78 1.41 -3.17 24.79
N LEU A 79 1.26 -2.78 26.06
CA LEU A 79 2.37 -2.27 26.90
C LEU A 79 3.42 -3.36 27.20
N ASP A 80 2.99 -4.62 27.27
CA ASP A 80 3.86 -5.77 27.54
C ASP A 80 4.57 -6.32 26.29
N LEU A 81 4.26 -5.77 25.10
CA LEU A 81 4.82 -6.26 23.84
C LEU A 81 6.33 -5.98 23.76
N PRO A 82 7.17 -7.01 23.50
CA PRO A 82 8.60 -6.79 23.32
C PRO A 82 8.90 -5.84 22.16
N PHE A 83 9.82 -4.89 22.36
CA PHE A 83 10.12 -3.82 21.40
C PHE A 83 10.50 -4.33 19.99
N HIS A 84 11.12 -5.51 19.88
CA HIS A 84 11.49 -6.09 18.58
C HIS A 84 10.28 -6.54 17.74
N PHE A 85 9.12 -6.80 18.36
CA PHE A 85 7.87 -7.09 17.64
C PHE A 85 7.05 -5.84 17.31
N LEU A 86 7.40 -4.69 17.89
CA LEU A 86 6.66 -3.44 17.70
C LEU A 86 6.70 -2.98 16.23
N PHE A 87 7.83 -3.17 15.57
CA PHE A 87 7.94 -2.89 14.13
C PHE A 87 7.09 -3.85 13.31
N SER A 88 7.09 -5.15 13.64
CA SER A 88 6.25 -6.14 12.95
C SER A 88 4.76 -5.99 13.19
N ALA A 89 4.36 -5.37 14.30
CA ALA A 89 2.97 -5.01 14.55
C ALA A 89 2.42 -4.06 13.47
N SER A 90 3.27 -3.29 12.77
CA SER A 90 2.83 -2.39 11.70
C SER A 90 2.35 -3.10 10.42
N TRP A 91 2.57 -4.41 10.29
CA TRP A 91 2.11 -5.21 9.15
C TRP A 91 1.40 -6.52 9.54
N GLU A 92 1.14 -6.76 10.82
CA GLU A 92 0.47 -7.99 11.24
C GLU A 92 -1.03 -7.96 10.91
N GLY A 93 -1.71 -6.86 11.23
CA GLY A 93 -3.11 -6.68 10.84
C GLY A 93 -3.30 -6.49 9.32
N GLN A 94 -4.51 -6.76 8.84
CA GLN A 94 -4.90 -6.65 7.42
C GLN A 94 -4.54 -5.27 6.82
N GLU A 95 -4.89 -4.19 7.51
CA GLU A 95 -4.60 -2.81 7.12
C GLU A 95 -3.11 -2.55 6.92
N GLY A 96 -2.29 -2.97 7.89
CA GLY A 96 -0.83 -2.82 7.84
C GLY A 96 -0.17 -3.69 6.78
N SER A 97 -0.63 -4.94 6.62
CA SER A 97 -0.18 -5.84 5.56
C SER A 97 -0.41 -5.24 4.17
N PHE A 98 -1.60 -4.69 3.91
CA PHE A 98 -1.86 -3.98 2.65
C PHE A 98 -0.99 -2.74 2.50
N LEU A 99 -0.79 -1.96 3.57
CA LEU A 99 0.07 -0.77 3.51
C LEU A 99 1.52 -1.15 3.15
N LEU A 100 2.06 -2.20 3.75
CA LEU A 100 3.38 -2.75 3.41
C LEU A 100 3.43 -3.21 1.95
N TRP A 101 2.43 -3.96 1.48
CA TRP A 101 2.36 -4.44 0.10
C TRP A 101 2.35 -3.28 -0.90
N ILE A 102 1.48 -2.30 -0.68
CA ILE A 102 1.33 -1.12 -1.53
C ILE A 102 2.64 -0.33 -1.61
N ILE A 103 3.34 -0.16 -0.48
CA ILE A 103 4.66 0.51 -0.44
C ILE A 103 5.71 -0.28 -1.22
N MET A 104 5.78 -1.60 -1.02
CA MET A 104 6.71 -2.44 -1.77
C MET A 104 6.43 -2.40 -3.27
N ASN A 105 5.16 -2.31 -3.67
CA ASN A 105 4.79 -2.11 -5.07
C ASN A 105 5.18 -0.72 -5.60
N CYS A 106 5.20 0.32 -4.76
CA CYS A 106 5.76 1.63 -5.13
C CYS A 106 7.24 1.53 -5.49
N LEU A 107 8.02 0.80 -4.66
CA LEU A 107 9.44 0.54 -4.91
C LEU A 107 9.64 -0.26 -6.19
N MET A 108 8.80 -1.26 -6.43
CA MET A 108 8.80 -2.02 -7.69
C MET A 108 8.51 -1.12 -8.90
N GLY A 109 7.56 -0.17 -8.79
CA GLY A 109 7.30 0.81 -9.84
C GLY A 109 8.52 1.68 -10.15
N PHE A 110 9.28 2.13 -9.14
CA PHE A 110 10.54 2.85 -9.37
C PHE A 110 11.61 1.98 -10.04
N ALA A 111 11.69 0.71 -9.64
CA ALA A 111 12.59 -0.27 -10.25
C ALA A 111 12.26 -0.46 -11.75
N LEU A 112 10.98 -0.58 -12.09
CA LEU A 112 10.49 -0.65 -13.47
C LEU A 112 10.76 0.64 -14.24
N LEU A 113 10.51 1.82 -13.67
CA LEU A 113 10.85 3.11 -14.29
C LEU A 113 12.35 3.24 -14.61
N ARG A 114 13.21 2.66 -13.76
CA ARG A 114 14.67 2.73 -13.89
C ARG A 114 15.24 1.71 -14.88
N TRP A 115 14.70 0.50 -14.91
CA TRP A 115 15.31 -0.64 -15.61
C TRP A 115 14.49 -1.19 -16.78
N ALA A 116 13.19 -0.89 -16.89
CA ALA A 116 12.44 -1.27 -18.09
C ALA A 116 12.96 -0.50 -19.31
N ALA A 117 12.89 -1.15 -20.48
CA ALA A 117 13.22 -0.53 -21.76
C ALA A 117 12.32 0.68 -22.03
N PRO A 118 12.83 1.76 -22.65
CA PRO A 118 12.08 3.01 -22.85
C PRO A 118 10.66 2.83 -23.39
N ASP A 119 10.51 1.99 -24.41
CA ASP A 119 9.24 1.74 -25.10
C ASP A 119 8.20 1.02 -24.21
N TYR A 120 8.66 0.31 -23.18
CA TYR A 120 7.80 -0.41 -22.23
C TYR A 120 7.50 0.40 -20.95
N ARG A 121 8.27 1.44 -20.62
CA ARG A 121 8.15 2.14 -19.33
C ARG A 121 6.75 2.71 -19.10
N ALA A 122 6.25 3.52 -20.02
CA ALA A 122 4.92 4.13 -19.89
C ALA A 122 3.79 3.09 -19.85
N PRO A 123 3.69 2.14 -20.80
CA PRO A 123 2.58 1.18 -20.79
C PRO A 123 2.64 0.20 -19.61
N VAL A 124 3.84 -0.26 -19.21
CA VAL A 124 3.98 -1.14 -18.03
C VAL A 124 3.57 -0.40 -16.77
N MET A 125 4.00 0.86 -16.61
CA MET A 125 3.61 1.67 -15.46
C MET A 125 2.12 2.01 -15.44
N ALA A 126 1.45 2.11 -16.59
CA ALA A 126 0.00 2.28 -16.64
C ALA A 126 -0.72 1.08 -16.01
N VAL A 127 -0.30 -0.14 -16.35
CA VAL A 127 -0.86 -1.38 -15.79
C VAL A 127 -0.51 -1.52 -14.30
N VAL A 128 0.74 -1.29 -13.92
CA VAL A 128 1.19 -1.33 -12.52
C VAL A 128 0.43 -0.32 -11.67
N ALA A 129 0.27 0.92 -12.16
CA ALA A 129 -0.49 1.94 -11.46
C ALA A 129 -1.97 1.58 -11.35
N PHE A 130 -2.54 0.91 -12.35
CA PHE A 130 -3.93 0.46 -12.26
C PHE A 130 -4.09 -0.61 -11.17
N CYS A 131 -3.20 -1.61 -11.12
CA CYS A 131 -3.16 -2.57 -10.01
C CYS A 131 -2.96 -1.89 -8.66
N GLN A 132 -2.14 -0.85 -8.60
CA GLN A 132 -1.91 -0.05 -7.38
C GLN A 132 -3.18 0.65 -6.91
N VAL A 133 -4.00 1.18 -7.83
CA VAL A 133 -5.34 1.73 -7.49
C VAL A 133 -6.21 0.64 -6.86
N CYS A 134 -6.25 -0.56 -7.43
CA CYS A 134 -7.02 -1.69 -6.89
C CYS A 134 -6.53 -2.14 -5.51
N LEU A 135 -5.24 -2.02 -5.21
CA LEU A 135 -4.73 -2.29 -3.86
C LEU A 135 -5.09 -1.16 -2.89
N LEU A 136 -4.97 0.10 -3.32
CA LEU A 136 -5.30 1.26 -2.49
C LEU A 136 -6.78 1.32 -2.10
N THR A 137 -7.69 0.80 -2.93
CA THR A 137 -9.11 0.69 -2.53
C THR A 137 -9.32 -0.22 -1.32
N MET A 138 -8.36 -1.11 -0.99
CA MET A 138 -8.43 -1.96 0.20
C MET A 138 -8.16 -1.21 1.51
N ILE A 139 -7.55 -0.01 1.45
CA ILE A 139 -7.16 0.77 2.64
C ILE A 139 -7.62 2.24 2.62
N VAL A 140 -8.40 2.65 1.62
CA VAL A 140 -8.80 4.06 1.45
C VAL A 140 -9.79 4.52 2.53
N GLY A 141 -10.57 3.60 3.10
CA GLY A 141 -11.49 3.87 4.21
C GLY A 141 -12.57 4.91 3.88
N VAL A 142 -13.08 4.93 2.64
CA VAL A 142 -14.08 5.92 2.20
C VAL A 142 -15.49 5.35 2.41
N LYS A 143 -16.31 6.07 3.16
CA LYS A 143 -17.72 5.74 3.41
C LYS A 143 -18.63 6.48 2.42
N LEU A 144 -19.27 5.75 1.51
CA LEU A 144 -20.27 6.27 0.56
C LEU A 144 -21.67 5.80 0.99
N GLY A 145 -22.29 6.56 1.91
CA GLY A 145 -23.56 6.18 2.49
C GLY A 145 -23.44 4.86 3.29
N PRO A 146 -24.20 3.80 2.94
CA PRO A 146 -24.11 2.52 3.63
C PRO A 146 -22.93 1.65 3.18
N ILE A 147 -22.17 2.04 2.15
CA ILE A 147 -21.07 1.25 1.61
C ILE A 147 -19.74 1.81 2.10
N GLU A 148 -18.97 0.99 2.81
CA GLU A 148 -17.59 1.29 3.20
C GLU A 148 -16.62 0.63 2.22
N ILE A 149 -15.77 1.44 1.59
CA ILE A 149 -14.75 0.97 0.65
C ILE A 149 -13.40 0.98 1.35
N GLY A 150 -12.88 -0.23 1.55
CA GLY A 150 -11.59 -0.45 2.16
C GLY A 150 -11.63 -0.32 3.68
N SER A 151 -10.58 -0.86 4.29
CA SER A 151 -10.27 -0.71 5.71
C SER A 151 -9.67 0.68 5.99
N ALA A 152 -9.70 1.13 7.23
CA ALA A 152 -9.31 2.49 7.61
C ALA A 152 -8.21 2.44 8.68
N PRO A 153 -6.92 2.38 8.29
CA PRO A 153 -5.78 2.17 9.20
C PRO A 153 -5.66 3.16 10.37
N PHE A 154 -6.29 4.32 10.22
CA PHE A 154 -6.24 5.43 11.16
C PHE A 154 -7.59 5.71 11.83
N ALA A 155 -8.57 4.83 11.66
CA ALA A 155 -9.84 4.93 12.35
C ALA A 155 -9.65 4.74 13.87
N THR A 156 -10.36 5.56 14.62
CA THR A 156 -10.47 5.40 16.07
C THR A 156 -11.34 4.19 16.42
N ILE A 157 -11.21 3.66 17.63
CA ILE A 157 -12.06 2.54 18.07
C ILE A 157 -13.55 2.92 18.01
N ALA A 158 -13.88 4.17 18.35
CA ALA A 158 -15.24 4.69 18.26
C ALA A 158 -15.78 4.70 16.82
N GLU A 159 -14.96 5.07 15.83
CA GLU A 159 -15.34 5.07 14.41
C GLU A 159 -15.46 3.65 13.83
N ALA A 160 -14.65 2.72 14.32
CA ALA A 160 -14.67 1.31 13.91
C ALA A 160 -15.82 0.53 14.57
N ASN A 161 -16.24 0.94 15.77
CA ASN A 161 -17.28 0.26 16.56
C ASN A 161 -18.34 1.25 17.10
N PRO A 162 -19.10 1.92 16.21
CA PRO A 162 -20.04 2.98 16.61
C PRO A 162 -21.20 2.45 17.49
N ASP A 163 -21.56 1.18 17.34
CA ASP A 163 -22.68 0.57 18.07
C ASP A 163 -22.27 0.03 19.45
N ALA A 164 -20.99 0.08 19.82
CA ALA A 164 -20.55 -0.45 21.11
C ALA A 164 -21.11 0.40 22.28
N PRO A 165 -21.73 -0.23 23.31
CA PRO A 165 -22.36 0.50 24.42
C PRO A 165 -21.43 1.45 25.19
N ILE A 166 -20.12 1.17 25.16
CA ILE A 166 -19.11 1.98 25.84
C ILE A 166 -18.96 3.37 25.21
N PHE A 167 -19.10 3.51 23.88
CA PHE A 167 -18.99 4.80 23.19
C PHE A 167 -20.30 5.59 23.21
N GLN A 168 -21.43 4.93 23.44
CA GLN A 168 -22.72 5.62 23.69
C GLN A 168 -22.74 6.30 25.07
N SER A 169 -22.04 5.72 26.05
CA SER A 169 -21.96 6.24 27.42
C SER A 169 -20.75 7.13 27.67
N ASN A 170 -19.62 6.84 27.00
CA ASN A 170 -18.40 7.64 27.06
C ASN A 170 -17.74 7.72 25.66
N PRO A 171 -18.09 8.73 24.85
CA PRO A 171 -17.57 8.90 23.50
C PRO A 171 -16.04 9.04 23.42
N ASP A 172 -15.43 9.61 24.46
CA ASP A 172 -13.98 9.87 24.54
C ASP A 172 -13.22 8.74 25.27
N PHE A 173 -13.82 7.56 25.40
CA PHE A 173 -13.17 6.42 26.03
C PHE A 173 -11.92 5.97 25.26
N VAL A 174 -10.80 5.88 25.96
CA VAL A 174 -9.54 5.33 25.44
C VAL A 174 -9.11 4.18 26.35
N PRO A 175 -8.88 2.97 25.82
CA PRO A 175 -8.34 1.85 26.59
C PRO A 175 -6.96 2.18 27.20
N ALA A 176 -6.72 1.68 28.42
CA ALA A 176 -5.43 1.85 29.10
C ALA A 176 -4.32 0.96 28.51
N ASP A 177 -4.70 -0.15 27.87
CA ASP A 177 -3.80 -1.07 27.18
C ASP A 177 -4.50 -1.63 25.93
N GLY A 178 -3.72 -2.15 25.01
CA GLY A 178 -4.20 -2.86 23.82
C GLY A 178 -4.28 -4.37 24.02
N THR A 179 -4.96 -5.05 23.10
CA THR A 179 -5.11 -6.52 23.14
C THR A 179 -3.79 -7.25 22.89
N GLY A 180 -2.78 -6.54 22.37
CA GLY A 180 -1.48 -7.11 22.06
C GLY A 180 -1.47 -7.90 20.76
N LEU A 181 -0.27 -8.26 20.34
CA LEU A 181 -0.08 -9.21 19.24
C LEU A 181 -0.54 -10.59 19.69
N ASN A 182 -1.21 -11.35 18.81
CA ASN A 182 -1.52 -12.74 19.07
C ASN A 182 -0.23 -13.50 19.50
N ASP A 183 -0.26 -14.17 20.65
CA ASP A 183 0.92 -14.86 21.21
C ASP A 183 1.55 -15.86 20.23
N LEU A 184 0.75 -16.47 19.36
CA LEU A 184 1.24 -17.37 18.32
C LEU A 184 2.12 -16.65 17.27
N LEU A 185 1.92 -15.35 17.11
CA LEU A 185 2.63 -14.49 16.17
C LEU A 185 3.86 -13.82 16.79
N GLN A 186 4.09 -13.96 18.09
CA GLN A 186 5.29 -13.48 18.77
C GLN A 186 6.49 -14.42 18.54
N ASN A 187 6.85 -14.61 17.28
CA ASN A 187 8.00 -15.42 16.88
C ASN A 187 8.76 -14.74 15.73
N TYR A 188 10.04 -15.09 15.59
CA TYR A 188 10.94 -14.45 14.62
C TYR A 188 10.47 -14.59 13.16
N TRP A 189 9.70 -15.65 12.84
CA TRP A 189 9.18 -15.84 11.49
C TRP A 189 8.14 -14.78 11.11
N MET A 190 7.36 -14.25 12.04
CA MET A 190 6.42 -13.16 11.75
C MET A 190 7.09 -11.83 11.40
N VAL A 191 8.33 -11.65 11.82
CA VAL A 191 9.11 -10.45 11.48
C VAL A 191 9.66 -10.55 10.05
N ILE A 192 10.03 -11.75 9.60
CA ILE A 192 10.70 -11.96 8.29
C ILE A 192 9.75 -12.37 7.18
N HIS A 193 8.83 -13.29 7.49
CA HIS A 193 8.04 -13.97 6.47
C HIS A 193 7.14 -13.01 5.68
N PRO A 194 6.38 -12.08 6.29
CA PRO A 194 5.52 -11.18 5.53
C PRO A 194 6.32 -10.26 4.58
N PRO A 195 7.41 -9.59 4.99
CA PRO A 195 8.23 -8.81 4.05
C PRO A 195 8.76 -9.64 2.87
N MET A 196 9.28 -10.85 3.11
CA MET A 196 9.78 -11.72 2.05
C MET A 196 8.68 -12.14 1.06
N LEU A 197 7.52 -12.53 1.58
CA LEU A 197 6.36 -12.91 0.79
C LEU A 197 5.84 -11.73 -0.06
N PHE A 198 5.81 -10.52 0.49
CA PHE A 198 5.44 -9.32 -0.28
C PHE A 198 6.48 -8.94 -1.34
N VAL A 199 7.77 -9.22 -1.15
CA VAL A 199 8.77 -9.10 -2.23
C VAL A 199 8.41 -10.05 -3.39
N GLY A 200 8.05 -11.30 -3.11
CA GLY A 200 7.58 -12.25 -4.12
C GLY A 200 6.35 -11.75 -4.87
N PHE A 201 5.32 -11.28 -4.16
CA PHE A 201 4.08 -10.77 -4.76
C PHE A 201 4.30 -9.50 -5.59
N THR A 202 5.10 -8.57 -5.08
CA THR A 202 5.34 -7.29 -5.75
C THR A 202 6.18 -7.47 -6.99
N THR A 203 7.17 -8.36 -6.98
CA THR A 203 7.97 -8.65 -8.18
C THR A 203 7.18 -9.40 -9.26
N MET A 204 6.17 -10.20 -8.88
CA MET A 204 5.25 -10.85 -9.83
C MET A 204 4.40 -9.85 -10.63
N ILE A 205 4.25 -8.61 -10.15
CA ILE A 205 3.50 -7.59 -10.89
C ILE A 205 4.17 -7.23 -12.23
N ALA A 206 5.49 -7.35 -12.32
CA ALA A 206 6.23 -7.03 -13.54
C ALA A 206 5.88 -7.97 -14.69
N PRO A 207 6.07 -9.30 -14.59
CA PRO A 207 5.70 -10.20 -15.68
C PRO A 207 4.21 -10.11 -16.03
N PHE A 208 3.33 -9.90 -15.04
CA PHE A 208 1.91 -9.62 -15.30
C PHE A 208 1.74 -8.35 -16.17
N ALA A 209 2.34 -7.24 -15.77
CA ALA A 209 2.23 -5.98 -16.50
C ALA A 209 2.82 -6.07 -17.91
N PHE A 210 3.99 -6.71 -18.07
CA PHE A 210 4.58 -6.95 -19.38
C PHE A 210 3.68 -7.81 -20.28
N ALA A 211 3.03 -8.84 -19.75
CA ALA A 211 2.09 -9.67 -20.51
C ALA A 211 0.85 -8.88 -20.95
N VAL A 212 0.27 -8.05 -20.07
CA VAL A 212 -0.86 -7.17 -20.41
C VAL A 212 -0.46 -6.16 -21.49
N VAL A 213 0.73 -5.56 -21.37
CA VAL A 213 1.25 -4.61 -22.37
C VAL A 213 1.51 -5.30 -23.72
N ALA A 214 1.98 -6.55 -23.72
CA ALA A 214 2.15 -7.32 -24.93
C ALA A 214 0.83 -7.51 -25.68
N LEU A 215 -0.27 -7.73 -24.96
CA LEU A 215 -1.62 -7.78 -25.55
C LEU A 215 -2.06 -6.41 -26.05
N TRP A 216 -1.88 -5.35 -25.25
CA TRP A 216 -2.26 -3.98 -25.60
C TRP A 216 -1.54 -3.48 -26.86
N LYS A 217 -0.22 -3.68 -26.94
CA LYS A 217 0.62 -3.26 -28.08
C LYS A 217 0.68 -4.30 -29.21
N ARG A 218 0.02 -5.45 -29.06
CA ARG A 218 0.04 -6.58 -30.00
C ARG A 218 1.46 -7.11 -30.32
N GLN A 219 2.34 -7.10 -29.31
CA GLN A 219 3.73 -7.57 -29.38
C GLN A 219 3.94 -8.81 -28.51
N TYR A 220 3.48 -9.96 -28.97
CA TYR A 220 3.29 -11.15 -28.13
C TYR A 220 4.57 -11.86 -27.65
N VAL A 221 5.75 -11.59 -28.23
CA VAL A 221 6.99 -12.35 -27.96
C VAL A 221 8.07 -11.51 -27.27
N GLN A 222 8.13 -10.21 -27.58
CA GLN A 222 9.26 -9.35 -27.19
C GLN A 222 9.29 -9.06 -25.67
N TRP A 223 8.15 -9.16 -24.99
CA TRP A 223 8.00 -8.92 -23.56
C TRP A 223 8.63 -9.99 -22.65
N VAL A 224 8.88 -11.20 -23.16
CA VAL A 224 9.38 -12.33 -22.35
C VAL A 224 10.78 -12.06 -21.81
N ARG A 225 11.68 -11.55 -22.64
CA ARG A 225 13.06 -11.22 -22.24
C ARG A 225 13.14 -10.17 -21.12
N PRO A 226 12.46 -9.01 -21.20
CA PRO A 226 12.50 -8.02 -20.13
C PRO A 226 11.73 -8.46 -18.87
N ALA A 227 10.77 -9.38 -18.98
CA ALA A 227 10.04 -9.92 -17.83
C ALA A 227 10.82 -10.97 -17.03
N LEU A 228 11.69 -11.75 -17.69
CA LEU A 228 12.34 -12.93 -17.11
C LEU A 228 13.12 -12.67 -15.81
N PRO A 229 13.95 -11.60 -15.67
CA PRO A 229 14.66 -11.35 -14.42
C PRO A 229 13.71 -11.16 -13.23
N TRP A 230 12.57 -10.51 -13.46
CA TRP A 230 11.56 -10.26 -12.44
C TRP A 230 10.81 -11.54 -12.05
N THR A 231 10.49 -12.39 -13.03
CA THR A 231 9.90 -13.71 -12.77
C THR A 231 10.82 -14.57 -11.93
N LEU A 232 12.13 -14.59 -12.22
CA LEU A 232 13.10 -15.36 -11.45
C LEU A 232 13.19 -14.87 -9.99
N ILE A 233 13.26 -13.55 -9.78
CA ILE A 233 13.26 -12.97 -8.42
C ILE A 233 11.98 -13.38 -7.68
N SER A 234 10.82 -13.25 -8.33
CA SER A 234 9.53 -13.55 -7.73
C SER A 234 9.37 -15.00 -7.26
N VAL A 235 9.88 -15.97 -8.02
CA VAL A 235 9.79 -17.40 -7.68
C VAL A 235 10.85 -17.82 -6.64
N MET A 236 11.91 -17.03 -6.45
CA MET A 236 12.98 -17.32 -5.48
C MET A 236 12.72 -16.72 -4.10
N CYS A 237 11.79 -15.78 -3.96
CA CYS A 237 11.39 -15.15 -2.70
C CYS A 237 10.18 -15.86 -2.08
#